data_AF-A0A3M1EGR1-F1
#
_entry.id   AF-A0A3M1EGR1-F1
#
_cell.length_a   1.000
_cell.length_b   1.000
_cell.length_c   1.000
_cell.angle_alpha   90.00
_cell.angle_beta   90.00
_cell.angle_gamma   90.00
#
_symmetry.space_group_name_H-M   'P 1'
#
loop_
_entity.id
_entity.type
_entity.pdbx_description
1 polymer ?
#
loop_
_entity_poly.entity_id
_entity_poly.type
_entity_poly.pdbx_seq_one_letter_code
_entity_poly.pdbx_strand_id
1 'polypeptide(L)'
;EAIEDDPIRSPDFANWVKDALSHYWGGPKLTESPLMQLQIVRDALAKHDSNPARAMRYVLDRALDAIKPEGERSLTANEWVLYNILELKFRKGERARDVARRLAMSESDLYRKQRVAIEEVARQIASMEEQERET
;
A
#
# COMPACT_ATOMS: atom_id res chain seq x y z
N GLU A 1 28.28 -8.26 1.53
CA GLU A 1 27.23 -8.87 2.38
C GLU A 1 26.08 -7.92 2.77
N ALA A 2 26.25 -6.59 2.82
CA ALA A 2 25.17 -5.68 3.28
C ALA A 2 23.96 -5.48 2.33
N ILE A 3 23.88 -6.17 1.18
CA ILE A 3 22.77 -6.02 0.22
C ILE A 3 21.64 -7.04 0.49
N GLU A 4 21.92 -8.13 1.22
CA GLU A 4 20.94 -9.20 1.48
C GLU A 4 19.87 -8.83 2.51
N ASP A 5 20.00 -7.71 3.22
CA ASP A 5 19.12 -7.35 4.35
C ASP A 5 18.36 -6.02 4.15
N ASP A 6 18.30 -5.48 2.92
CA ASP A 6 17.52 -4.27 2.63
C ASP A 6 16.07 -4.64 2.25
N PRO A 7 15.06 -4.35 3.08
CA PRO A 7 13.68 -4.81 2.85
C PRO A 7 13.12 -4.36 1.50
N ILE A 8 13.50 -3.17 1.00
CA ILE A 8 13.00 -2.64 -0.28
C ILE A 8 13.58 -3.34 -1.52
N ARG A 9 14.70 -4.07 -1.36
CA ARG A 9 15.33 -4.86 -2.43
C ARG A 9 14.90 -6.33 -2.42
N SER A 10 14.17 -6.74 -1.39
CA SER A 10 13.66 -8.10 -1.28
C SER A 10 12.63 -8.41 -2.38
N PRO A 11 12.69 -9.61 -3.02
CA PRO A 11 11.63 -10.04 -3.93
C PRO A 11 10.26 -10.18 -3.24
N ASP A 12 10.24 -10.31 -1.91
CA ASP A 12 9.02 -10.41 -1.10
C ASP A 12 8.42 -9.06 -0.70
N PHE A 13 9.09 -7.95 -1.03
CA PHE A 13 8.67 -6.62 -0.59
C PHE A 13 7.23 -6.29 -0.98
N ALA A 14 6.85 -6.54 -2.24
CA ALA A 14 5.48 -6.34 -2.71
C ALA A 14 4.47 -7.26 -2.00
N ASN A 15 4.88 -8.47 -1.59
CA ASN A 15 4.04 -9.38 -0.82
C ASN A 15 3.82 -8.86 0.60
N TRP A 16 4.84 -8.30 1.25
CA TRP A 16 4.68 -7.67 2.56
C TRP A 16 3.76 -6.45 2.52
N VAL A 17 3.87 -5.63 1.46
CA VAL A 17 2.96 -4.50 1.22
C VAL A 17 1.53 -4.98 1.00
N LYS A 18 1.32 -6.02 0.19
CA LYS A 18 0.02 -6.66 0.02
C LYS A 18 -0.56 -7.14 1.35
N ASP A 19 0.25 -7.81 2.16
CA ASP A 19 -0.16 -8.37 3.44
C ASP A 19 -0.56 -7.27 4.42
N ALA A 20 0.22 -6.20 4.50
CA ALA A 20 -0.09 -5.03 5.31
C ALA A 20 -1.37 -4.31 4.84
N LEU A 21 -1.54 -4.07 3.54
CA LEU A 21 -2.77 -3.51 2.96
C LEU A 21 -4.00 -4.39 3.24
N SER A 22 -3.85 -5.71 3.14
CA SER A 22 -4.94 -6.66 3.41
C SER A 22 -5.36 -6.67 4.89
N HIS A 23 -4.45 -6.28 5.78
CA HIS A 23 -4.64 -6.15 7.22
C HIS A 23 -4.68 -4.69 7.67
N TYR A 24 -5.09 -3.77 6.78
CA TYR A 24 -5.12 -2.33 7.04
C TYR A 24 -5.81 -1.96 8.36
N TRP A 25 -6.87 -2.68 8.74
CA TRP A 25 -7.62 -2.45 9.97
C TRP A 25 -7.07 -3.14 11.23
N GLY A 26 -5.93 -3.84 11.10
CA GLY A 26 -5.24 -4.51 12.20
C GLY A 26 -4.88 -5.96 11.91
N GLY A 27 -4.05 -6.53 12.79
CA GLY A 27 -3.55 -7.90 12.70
C GLY A 27 -2.01 -7.94 12.59
N PRO A 28 -1.40 -9.11 12.86
CA PRO A 28 0.05 -9.25 12.92
C PRO A 28 0.74 -8.90 11.60
N LYS A 29 0.08 -9.15 10.45
CA LYS A 29 0.59 -8.77 9.12
C LYS A 29 0.69 -7.26 8.88
N LEU A 30 0.05 -6.44 9.72
CA LEU A 30 0.21 -4.99 9.74
C LEU A 30 1.26 -4.56 10.78
N THR A 31 1.21 -5.11 11.99
CA THR A 31 1.96 -4.62 13.15
C THR A 31 3.32 -5.28 13.35
N GLU A 32 3.52 -6.47 12.79
CA GLU A 32 4.73 -7.30 12.90
C GLU A 32 5.33 -7.56 11.50
N SER A 33 4.94 -6.74 10.52
CA SER A 33 5.46 -6.84 9.15
C SER A 33 6.96 -6.55 9.09
N PRO A 34 7.74 -7.19 8.20
CA PRO A 34 9.11 -6.78 7.91
C PRO A 34 9.23 -5.29 7.52
N LEU A 35 8.15 -4.70 7.00
CA LEU A 35 8.06 -3.26 6.71
C LEU A 35 8.29 -2.37 7.95
N MET A 36 8.13 -2.91 9.16
CA MET A 36 8.42 -2.19 10.42
C MET A 36 9.89 -1.76 10.55
N GLN A 37 10.79 -2.36 9.77
CA GLN A 37 12.21 -2.04 9.78
C GLN A 37 12.56 -0.82 8.91
N LEU A 38 11.65 -0.39 8.03
CA LEU A 38 11.84 0.78 7.19
C LEU A 38 12.00 2.04 8.03
N GLN A 39 12.90 2.93 7.62
CA GLN A 39 13.13 4.21 8.27
C GLN A 39 11.85 5.05 8.32
N ILE A 40 11.13 5.15 7.21
CA ILE A 40 9.85 5.90 7.15
C ILE A 40 8.79 5.38 8.12
N VAL A 41 8.79 4.07 8.42
CA VAL A 41 7.85 3.46 9.38
C VAL A 41 8.32 3.71 10.82
N ARG A 42 9.62 3.65 11.09
CA ARG A 42 10.19 3.98 12.40
C ARG A 42 9.98 5.45 12.76
N ASP A 43 10.09 6.35 11.80
CA ASP A 43 9.81 7.78 12.03
C ASP A 43 8.31 8.05 12.23
N ALA A 44 7.45 7.33 11.50
CA ALA A 44 6.01 7.37 11.76
C ALA A 44 5.66 6.82 13.15
N LEU A 45 6.34 5.76 13.62
CA LEU A 45 6.17 5.21 14.97
C LEU A 45 6.46 6.25 16.06
N ALA A 46 7.57 7.00 15.92
CA ALA A 46 7.92 8.06 16.86
C ALA A 46 6.86 9.17 16.92
N LYS A 47 6.18 9.45 15.80
CA LYS A 47 5.15 10.49 15.67
C LYS A 47 3.74 10.02 16.11
N HIS A 48 3.53 8.72 16.29
CA HIS A 48 2.20 8.13 16.54
C HIS A 48 2.16 7.29 17.82
N ASP A 49 2.65 7.85 18.94
CA ASP A 49 2.60 7.24 20.28
C ASP A 49 3.19 5.81 20.34
N SER A 50 4.18 5.51 19.50
CA SER A 50 4.74 4.16 19.35
C SER A 50 3.70 3.08 19.01
N ASN A 51 2.59 3.44 18.38
CA ASN A 51 1.55 2.50 17.95
C ASN A 51 1.85 1.95 16.54
N PRO A 52 2.23 0.66 16.39
CA PRO A 52 2.63 0.09 15.11
C PRO A 52 1.52 0.14 14.05
N ALA A 53 0.27 -0.11 14.46
CA ALA A 53 -0.86 -0.09 13.54
C ALA A 53 -1.15 1.31 13.00
N ARG A 54 -0.95 2.36 13.81
CA ARG A 54 -1.10 3.75 13.36
C ARG A 54 0.05 4.16 12.44
N ALA A 55 1.28 3.82 12.82
CA ALA A 55 2.46 4.14 12.04
C ALA A 55 2.45 3.49 10.66
N MET A 56 2.18 2.18 10.59
CA MET A 56 2.11 1.46 9.32
C MET A 56 0.99 2.02 8.43
N ARG A 57 -0.20 2.26 8.99
CA ARG A 57 -1.32 2.87 8.24
C ARG A 57 -0.96 4.25 7.71
N TYR A 58 -0.30 5.09 8.51
CA TYR A 58 0.14 6.41 8.07
C TYR A 58 1.06 6.32 6.83
N VAL A 59 2.02 5.39 6.83
CA VAL A 59 2.90 5.18 5.67
C VAL A 59 2.12 4.63 4.47
N LEU A 60 1.26 3.63 4.68
CA LEU A 60 0.40 3.09 3.61
C LEU A 60 -0.50 4.17 3.01
N ASP A 61 -1.11 5.03 3.83
CA ASP A 61 -1.98 6.09 3.37
C ASP A 61 -1.23 7.15 2.56
N ARG A 62 -0.01 7.53 2.98
CA ARG A 62 0.85 8.41 2.19
C ARG A 62 1.20 7.81 0.82
N ALA A 63 1.56 6.53 0.79
CA ALA A 63 1.88 5.84 -0.47
C ALA A 63 0.66 5.71 -1.38
N LEU A 64 -0.53 5.43 -0.82
CA LEU A 64 -1.79 5.39 -1.55
C LEU A 64 -2.17 6.75 -2.12
N ASP A 65 -1.99 7.81 -1.33
CA ASP A 65 -2.34 9.17 -1.74
C ASP A 65 -1.38 9.69 -2.81
N ALA A 66 -0.12 9.23 -2.86
CA ALA A 66 0.82 9.53 -3.95
C ALA A 66 0.41 8.94 -5.31
N ILE A 67 -0.42 7.89 -5.32
CA ILE A 67 -0.92 7.23 -6.54
C ILE A 67 -2.20 7.92 -7.04
N LYS A 68 -2.80 8.79 -6.23
CA LYS A 68 -4.05 9.46 -6.57
C LYS A 68 -3.85 10.35 -7.80
N PRO A 69 -4.60 10.14 -8.90
CA PRO A 69 -4.53 11.03 -10.05
C PRO A 69 -5.01 12.44 -9.73
N GLU A 70 -4.56 13.40 -10.53
CA GLU A 70 -5.08 14.76 -10.50
C GLU A 70 -6.50 14.85 -11.09
N GLY A 71 -7.23 15.89 -10.72
CA GLY A 71 -8.57 16.17 -11.24
C GLY A 71 -9.71 15.53 -10.44
N GLU A 72 -10.90 15.56 -11.04
CA GLU A 72 -12.11 15.00 -10.42
C GLU A 72 -12.10 13.48 -10.48
N ARG A 73 -12.46 12.85 -9.36
CA ARG A 73 -12.47 11.39 -9.26
C ARG A 73 -13.47 10.77 -10.24
N SER A 74 -12.98 9.89 -11.10
CA SER A 74 -13.81 9.06 -11.96
C SER A 74 -13.73 7.58 -11.58
N LEU A 75 -14.86 6.86 -11.63
CA LEU A 75 -14.89 5.40 -11.44
C LEU A 75 -14.65 4.62 -12.73
N THR A 76 -14.74 5.28 -13.89
CA THR A 76 -14.69 4.65 -15.21
C THR A 76 -13.46 5.04 -16.01
N ALA A 77 -12.79 6.14 -15.66
CA ALA A 77 -11.58 6.59 -16.33
C ALA A 77 -10.38 5.71 -15.96
N ASN A 78 -9.56 5.38 -16.95
CA ASN A 78 -8.50 4.36 -16.83
C ASN A 78 -7.43 4.74 -15.80
N GLU A 79 -7.06 6.02 -15.73
CA GLU A 79 -6.06 6.56 -14.81
C GLU A 79 -6.48 6.42 -13.33
N TRP A 80 -7.79 6.41 -13.05
CA TRP A 80 -8.32 6.26 -11.70
C TRP A 80 -8.46 4.81 -11.24
N VAL A 81 -8.36 3.83 -12.15
CA VAL A 81 -8.71 2.43 -11.86
C VAL A 81 -7.86 1.86 -10.73
N LEU A 82 -6.53 2.02 -10.76
CA LEU A 82 -5.65 1.45 -9.73
C LEU A 82 -5.92 2.08 -8.36
N TYR A 83 -6.00 3.41 -8.30
CA TYR A 83 -6.33 4.13 -7.06
C TYR A 83 -7.70 3.71 -6.51
N ASN A 84 -8.73 3.60 -7.36
CA ASN A 84 -10.05 3.16 -6.94
C ASN A 84 -10.05 1.74 -6.39
N ILE A 85 -9.32 0.82 -7.02
CA ILE A 85 -9.17 -0.56 -6.52
C ILE A 85 -8.56 -0.51 -5.11
N LEU A 86 -7.49 0.24 -4.91
CA LEU A 86 -6.80 0.32 -3.63
C LEU A 86 -7.70 0.90 -2.53
N GLU A 87 -8.35 2.03 -2.82
CA GLU A 87 -9.22 2.69 -1.86
C GLU A 87 -10.43 1.83 -1.49
N LEU A 88 -11.12 1.27 -2.48
CA LEU A 88 -12.32 0.47 -2.23
C LEU A 88 -11.95 -0.85 -1.53
N LYS A 89 -10.92 -1.56 -2.02
CA LYS A 89 -10.59 -2.90 -1.54
C LYS A 89 -9.91 -2.91 -0.17
N PHE A 90 -9.01 -1.96 0.09
CA PHE A 90 -8.17 -1.97 1.29
C PHE A 90 -8.59 -0.89 2.28
N ARG A 91 -8.64 0.39 1.86
CA ARG A 91 -8.99 1.49 2.76
C ARG A 91 -10.44 1.40 3.25
N LYS A 92 -11.40 1.05 2.38
CA LYS A 92 -12.81 0.85 2.74
C LYS A 92 -13.18 -0.60 3.10
N GLY A 93 -12.30 -1.55 2.81
CA GLY A 93 -12.54 -2.96 3.11
C GLY A 93 -13.67 -3.61 2.30
N GLU A 94 -14.03 -3.08 1.13
CA GLU A 94 -15.08 -3.66 0.28
C GLU A 94 -14.68 -5.05 -0.23
N ARG A 95 -15.68 -5.92 -0.46
CA ARG A 95 -15.44 -7.27 -1.01
C ARG A 95 -15.07 -7.16 -2.48
N ALA A 96 -14.18 -8.04 -2.95
CA ALA A 96 -13.70 -8.02 -4.34
C ALA A 96 -14.85 -8.01 -5.37
N ARG A 97 -15.89 -8.82 -5.17
CA ARG A 97 -17.08 -8.83 -6.02
C ARG A 97 -17.77 -7.46 -6.11
N ASP A 98 -17.90 -6.76 -4.99
CA ASP A 98 -18.57 -5.46 -4.93
C ASP A 98 -17.73 -4.38 -5.60
N VAL A 99 -16.40 -4.42 -5.40
CA VAL A 99 -15.45 -3.55 -6.10
C VAL A 99 -15.49 -3.78 -7.61
N ALA A 100 -15.44 -5.03 -8.06
CA ALA A 100 -15.49 -5.39 -9.48
C ALA A 100 -16.78 -4.87 -10.13
N ARG A 101 -17.93 -5.09 -9.47
CA ARG A 101 -19.22 -4.56 -9.92
C ARG A 101 -19.22 -3.03 -9.99
N ARG A 102 -18.72 -2.34 -8.95
CA ARG A 102 -18.69 -0.87 -8.87
C ARG A 102 -17.81 -0.26 -9.97
N LEU A 103 -16.72 -0.92 -10.33
CA LEU A 103 -15.80 -0.50 -11.39
C LEU A 103 -16.14 -1.08 -12.76
N ALA A 104 -17.32 -1.68 -12.91
CA ALA A 104 -17.81 -2.26 -14.16
C ALA A 104 -16.82 -3.23 -14.83
N MET A 105 -16.15 -4.08 -14.04
CA MET A 105 -15.18 -5.07 -14.53
C MET A 105 -15.46 -6.47 -13.96
N SER A 106 -14.83 -7.50 -14.54
CA SER A 106 -14.90 -8.86 -13.99
C SER A 106 -14.00 -9.01 -12.75
N GLU A 107 -14.31 -9.98 -11.89
CA GLU A 107 -13.45 -10.29 -10.73
C GLU A 107 -12.03 -10.68 -11.17
N SER A 108 -11.89 -11.44 -12.27
CA SER A 108 -10.58 -11.81 -12.83
C SER A 108 -9.77 -10.58 -13.29
N ASP A 109 -10.44 -9.58 -13.88
CA ASP A 109 -9.77 -8.34 -14.25
C ASP A 109 -9.38 -7.50 -13.04
N LEU A 110 -10.26 -7.44 -12.03
CA LEU A 110 -9.97 -6.79 -10.75
C LEU A 110 -8.71 -7.38 -10.12
N TYR A 111 -8.58 -8.71 -10.02
CA TYR A 111 -7.40 -9.33 -9.41
C TYR A 111 -6.10 -9.01 -10.14
N ARG A 112 -6.11 -8.95 -11.48
CA ARG A 112 -4.93 -8.56 -12.26
C ARG A 112 -4.55 -7.10 -11.99
N LYS A 113 -5.51 -6.19 -12.02
CA LYS A 113 -5.28 -4.76 -11.78
C LYS A 113 -4.92 -4.47 -10.33
N GLN A 114 -5.48 -5.22 -9.38
CA GLN A 114 -5.11 -5.16 -7.97
C GLN A 114 -3.64 -5.52 -7.77
N ARG A 115 -3.11 -6.54 -8.48
CA ARG A 115 -1.69 -6.87 -8.40
C ARG A 115 -0.81 -5.70 -8.84
N VAL A 116 -1.13 -5.10 -9.99
CA VAL A 116 -0.42 -3.92 -10.50
C VAL A 116 -0.52 -2.74 -9.53
N ALA A 117 -1.69 -2.52 -8.93
CA ALA A 117 -1.90 -1.46 -7.97
C ALA A 117 -1.06 -1.65 -6.70
N ILE A 118 -0.93 -2.88 -6.19
CA ILE A 118 -0.06 -3.20 -5.05
C ILE A 118 1.41 -2.98 -5.40
N GLU A 119 1.84 -3.39 -6.59
CA GLU A 119 3.22 -3.17 -7.07
C GLU A 119 3.53 -1.66 -7.14
N GLU A 120 2.57 -0.83 -7.54
CA GLU A 120 2.71 0.62 -7.51
C GLU A 120 2.84 1.15 -6.08
N VAL A 121 2.02 0.68 -5.12
CA VAL A 121 2.20 1.06 -3.70
C VAL A 121 3.56 0.66 -3.18
N ALA A 122 4.04 -0.54 -3.52
CA ALA A 122 5.38 -0.97 -3.12
C ALA A 122 6.46 -0.02 -3.70
N ARG A 123 6.39 0.33 -4.99
CA ARG A 123 7.30 1.31 -5.59
C ARG A 123 7.27 2.66 -4.86
N GLN A 124 6.09 3.17 -4.50
CA GLN A 124 5.97 4.42 -3.77
C GLN A 124 6.58 4.34 -2.36
N ILE A 125 6.36 3.25 -1.62
CA ILE A 125 6.98 3.04 -0.30
C ILE A 125 8.51 2.97 -0.42
N ALA A 126 9.03 2.25 -1.42
CA ALA A 126 10.48 2.19 -1.65
C ALA A 126 11.06 3.57 -1.97
N SER A 127 10.40 4.35 -2.83
CA SER A 127 10.84 5.71 -3.15
C SER A 127 10.80 6.64 -1.92
N MET A 128 9.76 6.54 -1.09
CA MET A 128 9.69 7.28 0.18
C MET A 128 10.82 6.89 1.13
N GLU A 129 11.15 5.60 1.22
CA GLU A 129 12.24 5.10 2.05
C GLU A 129 13.60 5.62 1.58
N GLU A 130 13.86 5.60 0.27
CA GLU A 130 15.09 6.13 -0.32
C GLU A 130 15.24 7.63 -0.04
N GLN A 131 14.18 8.42 -0.24
CA GLN A 131 14.17 9.85 0.04
C GLN A 131 14.44 10.18 1.52
N GLU A 132 13.85 9.40 2.44
CA GLU A 132 14.07 9.59 3.89
C GLU A 132 15.50 9.22 4.29
N ARG A 133 16.10 8.18 3.67
CA ARG A 133 17.50 7.80 3.92
C ARG A 133 18.52 8.81 3.40
N GLU A 134 18.15 9.64 2.43
CA GLU A 134 18.99 10.70 1.87
C GLU A 134 18.93 12.02 2.67
N THR A 135 17.97 12.14 3.59
CA THR A 135 17.72 13.34 4.41
C THR A 135 18.51 13.31 5.72
#